data_AF-A0A7J4AVU5-F1
#
_entry.id   AF-A0A7J4AVU5-F1
#
_cell.length_a   1.000
_cell.length_b   1.000
_cell.length_c   1.000
_cell.angle_alpha   90.00
_cell.angle_beta   90.00
_cell.angle_gamma   90.00
#
_symmetry.space_group_name_H-M   'P 1'
#
loop_
_entity.id
_entity.type
_entity.pdbx_description
1 polymer ?
#
loop_
_entity_poly.entity_id
_entity_poly.type
_entity_poly.pdbx_seq_one_letter_code
_entity_poly.pdbx_strand_id
1 'polypeptide(L)'
;MTLEGQILAEKAMVFRKGVVQRILKAVKSGELNFLEPTVNYDFGVEYPKLKELGLGRDEALSILNDLCEVGILVGEVVYTLAVCPYCRSYRLFLQLRCPTCGSTRLSKGAVIEHLLCGHVDVEDNFRMGEDLVCQKCRKPLKAIGVDYRKPGVLFKCLDCQAPFPHPKAMYTCSDGHMFDESELAVFQVRAYRPNPAGRVLLEKATIDLEPVLGVLANR
;
A
#
# COMPACT_ATOMS: atom_id res chain seq x y z
N MET A 1 16.62 -28.99 -22.20
CA MET A 1 16.21 -28.57 -20.84
C MET A 1 15.16 -27.48 -21.01
N THR A 2 14.04 -27.55 -20.29
CA THR A 2 13.02 -26.47 -20.31
C THR A 2 13.56 -25.23 -19.58
N LEU A 3 13.03 -24.04 -19.89
CA LEU A 3 13.41 -22.78 -19.24
C LEU A 3 13.26 -22.87 -17.72
N GLU A 4 12.16 -23.46 -17.25
CA GLU A 4 11.89 -23.72 -15.83
C GLU A 4 12.96 -24.62 -15.17
N GLY A 5 13.48 -25.60 -15.91
CA GLY A 5 14.54 -26.49 -15.44
C GLY A 5 15.90 -25.81 -15.32
N GLN A 6 16.16 -24.77 -16.12
CA GLN A 6 17.37 -23.93 -15.99
C GLN A 6 17.26 -23.03 -14.75
N ILE A 7 16.12 -22.36 -14.56
CA ILE A 7 15.87 -21.49 -13.38
C ILE A 7 15.92 -22.31 -12.08
N LEU A 8 15.35 -23.53 -12.07
CA LEU A 8 15.44 -24.43 -10.93
C LEU A 8 16.88 -24.79 -10.56
N ALA A 9 17.76 -24.98 -11.55
CA ALA A 9 19.17 -25.27 -11.32
C ALA A 9 19.91 -24.06 -10.72
N GLU A 10 19.62 -22.85 -11.21
CA GLU A 10 20.18 -21.59 -10.67
C GLU A 10 19.75 -21.36 -9.21
N LYS A 11 18.50 -21.66 -8.87
CA LYS A 11 17.94 -21.48 -7.52
C LYS A 11 18.09 -22.72 -6.61
N ALA A 12 18.78 -23.77 -7.05
CA ALA A 12 18.88 -25.04 -6.34
C ALA A 12 19.39 -24.90 -4.89
N MET A 13 20.31 -23.97 -4.64
CA MET A 13 20.85 -23.72 -3.30
C MET A 13 19.80 -23.12 -2.36
N VAL A 14 18.91 -22.25 -2.86
CA VAL A 14 17.79 -21.69 -2.09
C VAL A 14 16.82 -22.80 -1.70
N PHE A 15 16.48 -23.68 -2.64
CA PHE A 15 15.50 -24.73 -2.40
C PHE A 15 16.03 -25.80 -1.45
N ARG A 16 17.34 -25.99 -1.31
CA ARG A 16 17.94 -26.89 -0.31
C ARG A 16 17.85 -26.38 1.13
N LYS A 17 17.51 -25.10 1.36
CA LYS A 17 17.35 -24.57 2.72
C LYS A 17 16.24 -25.32 3.44
N GLY A 18 16.48 -25.72 4.69
CA GLY A 18 15.53 -26.54 5.47
C GLY A 18 14.13 -25.93 5.60
N VAL A 19 14.05 -24.60 5.72
CA VAL A 19 12.77 -23.88 5.76
C VAL A 19 12.00 -23.98 4.43
N VAL A 20 12.68 -23.84 3.29
CA VAL A 20 12.08 -23.97 1.95
C VAL A 20 11.63 -25.40 1.71
N GLN A 21 12.41 -26.39 2.17
CA GLN A 21 12.01 -27.80 2.10
C GLN A 21 10.75 -28.10 2.92
N ARG A 22 10.55 -27.47 4.08
CA ARG A 22 9.29 -27.58 4.83
C ARG A 22 8.11 -27.01 4.04
N ILE A 23 8.29 -25.86 3.38
CA ILE A 23 7.26 -25.27 2.52
C ILE A 23 6.93 -26.20 1.36
N LEU A 24 7.93 -26.70 0.63
CA LEU A 24 7.74 -27.60 -0.50
C LEU A 24 7.01 -28.89 -0.08
N LYS A 25 7.38 -29.49 1.06
CA LYS A 25 6.69 -30.66 1.61
C LYS A 25 5.23 -30.36 1.97
N ALA A 26 4.96 -29.22 2.60
CA ALA A 26 3.61 -28.82 2.98
C ALA A 26 2.74 -28.46 1.75
N VAL A 27 3.33 -27.91 0.70
CA VAL A 27 2.67 -27.72 -0.60
C VAL A 27 2.36 -29.07 -1.25
N LYS A 28 3.31 -30.02 -1.24
CA LYS A 28 3.16 -31.36 -1.80
C LYS A 28 2.11 -32.21 -1.07
N SER A 29 2.03 -32.12 0.25
CA SER A 29 1.04 -32.83 1.07
C SER A 29 -0.37 -32.24 0.98
N GLY A 30 -0.50 -31.03 0.43
CA GLY A 30 -1.76 -30.30 0.35
C GLY A 30 -2.10 -29.47 1.61
N GLU A 31 -1.20 -29.42 2.59
CA GLU A 31 -1.36 -28.56 3.76
C GLU A 31 -1.32 -27.07 3.37
N LEU A 32 -0.45 -26.71 2.41
CA LEU A 32 -0.32 -25.37 1.84
C LEU A 32 -0.88 -25.29 0.42
N ASN A 33 -2.20 -25.43 0.30
CA ASN A 33 -2.91 -25.28 -0.99
C ASN A 33 -3.30 -23.84 -1.36
N PHE A 34 -3.32 -22.95 -0.38
CA PHE A 34 -3.58 -21.53 -0.59
C PHE A 34 -2.83 -20.71 0.45
N LEU A 35 -2.05 -19.75 -0.06
CA LEU A 35 -1.18 -18.85 0.69
C LEU A 35 -1.72 -17.44 0.49
N GLU A 36 -2.66 -17.07 1.37
CA GLU A 36 -3.30 -15.77 1.37
C GLU A 36 -2.49 -14.75 2.18
N PRO A 37 -2.24 -13.54 1.64
CA PRO A 37 -1.58 -12.50 2.38
C PRO A 37 -2.56 -11.79 3.31
N THR A 38 -2.08 -11.33 4.46
CA THR A 38 -2.72 -10.30 5.26
C THR A 38 -2.00 -8.98 5.07
N VAL A 39 -2.76 -7.87 5.01
CA VAL A 39 -2.20 -6.53 4.90
C VAL A 39 -2.68 -5.66 6.05
N ASN A 40 -1.76 -5.04 6.77
CA ASN A 40 -2.11 -4.01 7.75
C ASN A 40 -1.04 -2.90 7.88
N TYR A 41 -1.33 -1.92 8.73
CA TYR A 41 -0.47 -0.77 8.94
C TYR A 41 0.81 -1.07 9.72
N ASP A 42 0.76 -1.97 10.70
CA ASP A 42 1.90 -2.24 11.58
C ASP A 42 2.98 -3.08 10.92
N PHE A 43 2.56 -4.05 10.11
CA PHE A 43 3.44 -5.03 9.51
C PHE A 43 3.22 -5.21 7.99
N GLY A 44 2.59 -4.27 7.32
CA GLY A 44 2.50 -4.29 5.85
C GLY A 44 1.91 -5.61 5.36
N VAL A 45 2.60 -6.27 4.42
CA VAL A 45 2.22 -7.59 3.89
C VAL A 45 2.83 -8.70 4.74
N GLU A 46 2.03 -9.71 5.06
CA GLU A 46 2.49 -10.91 5.74
C GLU A 46 1.76 -12.15 5.21
N TYR A 47 2.39 -13.33 5.27
CA TYR A 47 1.74 -14.61 4.96
C TYR A 47 1.67 -15.42 6.26
N PRO A 48 0.53 -15.44 6.97
CA PRO A 48 0.43 -16.04 8.30
C PRO A 48 0.97 -17.48 8.36
N LYS A 49 0.60 -18.32 7.39
CA LYS A 49 1.07 -19.71 7.30
C LYS A 49 2.59 -19.85 7.15
N LEU A 50 3.24 -18.90 6.50
CA LEU A 50 4.72 -18.90 6.37
C LEU A 50 5.39 -18.32 7.61
N LYS A 51 4.76 -17.35 8.27
CA LYS A 51 5.24 -16.83 9.56
C LYS A 51 5.20 -17.89 10.65
N GLU A 52 4.16 -18.73 10.69
CA GLU A 52 4.08 -19.90 11.58
C GLU A 52 5.24 -20.88 11.36
N LEU A 53 5.76 -20.96 10.13
CA LEU A 53 6.96 -21.74 9.79
C LEU A 53 8.28 -21.03 10.16
N GLY A 54 8.21 -19.82 10.71
CA GLY A 54 9.35 -19.03 11.18
C GLY A 54 9.96 -18.09 10.14
N LEU A 55 9.28 -17.83 9.01
CA LEU A 55 9.78 -16.91 8.00
C LEU A 55 9.45 -15.44 8.33
N GLY A 56 10.46 -14.59 8.20
CA GLY A 56 10.25 -13.14 8.16
C GLY A 56 9.57 -12.69 6.86
N ARG A 57 9.03 -11.46 6.85
CA ARG A 57 8.29 -10.90 5.68
C ARG A 57 9.10 -10.99 4.38
N ASP A 58 10.29 -10.41 4.37
CA ASP A 58 11.07 -10.26 3.14
C ASP A 58 11.57 -11.61 2.63
N GLU A 59 11.91 -12.52 3.55
CA GLU A 59 12.27 -13.90 3.22
C GLU A 59 11.07 -14.66 2.62
N ALA A 60 9.88 -14.53 3.21
CA ALA A 60 8.66 -15.14 2.69
C ALA A 60 8.34 -14.64 1.28
N LEU A 61 8.38 -13.31 1.05
CA LEU A 61 8.15 -12.72 -0.27
C LEU A 61 9.18 -13.20 -1.30
N SER A 62 10.46 -13.27 -0.93
CA SER A 62 11.53 -13.76 -1.78
C SER A 62 11.30 -15.22 -2.21
N ILE A 63 11.00 -16.11 -1.25
CA ILE A 63 10.74 -17.53 -1.54
C ILE A 63 9.48 -17.71 -2.40
N LEU A 64 8.41 -16.97 -2.12
CA LEU A 64 7.18 -17.04 -2.92
C LEU A 64 7.42 -16.61 -4.37
N ASN A 65 8.22 -15.57 -4.59
CA ASN A 65 8.63 -15.14 -5.92
C ASN A 65 9.48 -16.22 -6.62
N ASP A 66 10.47 -16.78 -5.93
CA ASP A 66 11.31 -17.87 -6.48
C ASP A 66 10.49 -19.09 -6.89
N LEU A 67 9.52 -19.50 -6.06
CA LEU A 67 8.64 -20.63 -6.36
C LEU A 67 7.69 -20.34 -7.52
N CYS A 68 7.30 -19.08 -7.73
CA CYS A 68 6.54 -18.67 -8.90
C CYS A 68 7.39 -18.60 -10.17
N GLU A 69 8.60 -18.08 -10.09
CA GLU A 69 9.53 -18.00 -11.23
C GLU A 69 9.90 -19.39 -11.77
N VAL A 70 10.05 -20.38 -10.89
CA VAL A 70 10.27 -21.78 -11.28
C VAL A 70 8.97 -22.47 -11.73
N GLY A 71 7.81 -21.87 -11.48
CA GLY A 71 6.52 -22.42 -11.89
C GLY A 71 5.93 -23.45 -10.94
N ILE A 72 6.44 -23.59 -9.70
CA ILE A 72 5.87 -24.44 -8.65
C ILE A 72 4.58 -23.83 -8.09
N LEU A 73 4.56 -22.52 -7.92
CA LEU A 73 3.39 -21.75 -7.52
C LEU A 73 2.89 -20.89 -8.68
N VAL A 74 1.62 -20.53 -8.64
CA VAL A 74 1.03 -19.46 -9.43
C VAL A 74 0.50 -18.39 -8.49
N GLY A 75 0.76 -17.13 -8.81
CA GLY A 75 0.34 -15.98 -8.01
C GLY A 75 -0.72 -15.14 -8.71
N GLU A 76 -1.74 -14.73 -7.96
CA GLU A 76 -2.78 -13.78 -8.41
C GLU A 76 -2.70 -12.50 -7.60
N VAL A 77 -2.81 -11.33 -8.23
CA VAL A 77 -2.79 -10.04 -7.52
C VAL A 77 -4.09 -9.87 -6.74
N VAL A 78 -4.00 -9.67 -5.43
CA VAL A 78 -5.15 -9.50 -4.53
C VAL A 78 -5.20 -8.11 -3.89
N TYR A 79 -4.05 -7.45 -3.73
CA TYR A 79 -3.97 -6.05 -3.29
C TYR A 79 -2.94 -5.29 -4.11
N THR A 80 -3.13 -3.97 -4.22
CA THR A 80 -2.10 -3.05 -4.72
C THR A 80 -1.86 -1.99 -3.66
N LEU A 81 -0.64 -1.91 -3.16
CA LEU A 81 -0.25 -0.96 -2.12
C LEU A 81 0.58 0.16 -2.73
N ALA A 82 0.31 1.39 -2.28
CA ALA A 82 1.20 2.52 -2.50
C ALA A 82 2.45 2.35 -1.63
N VAL A 83 3.62 2.56 -2.23
CA VAL A 83 4.92 2.43 -1.55
C VAL A 83 5.86 3.56 -1.96
N CYS A 84 6.86 3.81 -1.13
CA CYS A 84 7.93 4.75 -1.45
C CYS A 84 8.66 4.30 -2.73
N PRO A 85 8.86 5.19 -3.71
CA PRO A 85 9.58 4.84 -4.95
C PRO A 85 11.06 4.54 -4.70
N TYR A 86 11.64 5.06 -3.62
CA TYR A 86 13.07 4.90 -3.31
C TYR A 86 13.38 3.69 -2.43
N CYS A 87 12.64 3.52 -1.31
CA CYS A 87 12.91 2.45 -0.34
C CYS A 87 11.83 1.38 -0.27
N ARG A 88 10.75 1.48 -1.07
CA ARG A 88 9.61 0.55 -1.09
C ARG A 88 8.85 0.43 0.23
N SER A 89 9.10 1.31 1.19
CA SER A 89 8.32 1.38 2.43
C SER A 89 6.84 1.66 2.13
N TYR A 90 5.96 0.86 2.71
CA TYR A 90 4.50 1.04 2.66
C TYR A 90 4.01 2.05 3.71
N ARG A 91 4.87 2.46 4.66
CA ARG A 91 4.55 3.43 5.71
C ARG A 91 4.70 4.83 5.16
N LEU A 92 3.62 5.32 4.55
CA LEU A 92 3.55 6.64 3.95
C LEU A 92 2.69 7.57 4.79
N PHE A 93 3.22 8.74 5.12
CA PHE A 93 2.48 9.82 5.75
C PHE A 93 2.12 10.87 4.70
N LEU A 94 0.83 11.18 4.57
CA LEU A 94 0.32 12.20 3.66
C LEU A 94 0.36 13.58 4.33
N GLN A 95 1.09 14.52 3.74
CA GLN A 95 1.11 15.94 4.10
C GLN A 95 0.45 16.78 3.02
N LEU A 96 -0.50 17.61 3.42
CA LEU A 96 -1.14 18.59 2.53
C LEU A 96 -0.37 19.91 2.57
N ARG A 97 -0.07 20.47 1.40
CA ARG A 97 0.70 21.72 1.25
C ARG A 97 -0.03 22.78 0.44
N CYS A 98 0.19 24.03 0.81
CA CYS A 98 -0.28 25.18 0.04
C CYS A 98 0.36 25.17 -1.35
N PRO A 99 -0.43 25.25 -2.44
CA PRO A 99 0.11 25.27 -3.79
C PRO A 99 0.92 26.55 -4.09
N THR A 100 0.63 27.64 -3.37
CA THR A 100 1.25 28.97 -3.56
C THR A 100 2.60 29.10 -2.86
N CYS A 101 2.71 28.68 -1.58
CA CYS A 101 3.93 28.89 -0.79
C CYS A 101 4.54 27.61 -0.18
N GLY A 102 3.93 26.44 -0.36
CA GLY A 102 4.44 25.16 0.14
C GLY A 102 4.22 24.89 1.65
N SER A 103 3.61 25.83 2.38
CA SER A 103 3.28 25.66 3.81
C SER A 103 2.32 24.51 4.06
N THR A 104 2.51 23.80 5.18
CA THR A 104 1.61 22.76 5.69
C THR A 104 0.55 23.31 6.66
N ARG A 105 0.61 24.61 7.01
CA ARG A 105 -0.34 25.26 7.92
C ARG A 105 -1.61 25.64 7.17
N LEU A 106 -2.53 24.70 7.04
CA LEU A 106 -3.76 24.85 6.29
C LEU A 106 -4.99 24.76 7.20
N SER A 107 -6.01 25.57 6.93
CA SER A 107 -7.37 25.34 7.43
C SER A 107 -8.29 24.93 6.29
N LYS A 108 -9.28 24.08 6.58
CA LYS A 108 -10.34 23.70 5.63
C LYS A 108 -11.65 24.27 6.15
N GLY A 109 -12.35 25.02 5.32
CA GLY A 109 -13.59 25.71 5.71
C GLY A 109 -14.64 25.70 4.61
N ALA A 110 -15.90 25.89 5.01
CA ALA A 110 -16.96 26.13 4.06
C ALA A 110 -16.73 27.45 3.33
N VAL A 111 -17.09 27.49 2.06
CA VAL A 111 -17.15 28.71 1.28
C VAL A 111 -18.50 29.36 1.47
N ILE A 112 -18.52 30.67 1.59
CA ILE A 112 -19.73 31.47 1.49
C ILE A 112 -19.63 32.31 0.23
N GLU A 113 -20.68 32.23 -0.59
CA GLU A 113 -20.95 33.19 -1.65
C GLU A 113 -22.10 34.07 -1.21
N HIS A 114 -21.85 35.38 -1.07
CA HIS A 114 -22.89 36.36 -0.82
C HIS A 114 -23.65 36.67 -2.12
N LEU A 115 -24.90 36.24 -2.20
CA LEU A 115 -25.71 36.26 -3.42
C LEU A 115 -26.01 37.69 -3.92
N LEU A 116 -26.00 38.67 -3.02
CA LEU A 116 -26.30 40.05 -3.37
C LEU A 116 -25.12 40.80 -4.04
N CYS A 117 -23.87 40.51 -3.67
CA CYS A 117 -22.71 41.25 -4.20
C CYS A 117 -21.62 40.37 -4.85
N GLY A 118 -21.86 39.06 -4.92
CA GLY A 118 -20.99 38.06 -5.54
C GLY A 118 -19.66 37.84 -4.81
N HIS A 119 -19.50 38.29 -3.57
CA HIS A 119 -18.27 38.03 -2.82
C HIS A 119 -18.23 36.57 -2.38
N VAL A 120 -17.13 35.90 -2.71
CA VAL A 120 -16.87 34.51 -2.37
C VAL A 120 -15.61 34.44 -1.50
N ASP A 121 -15.72 33.83 -0.33
CA ASP A 121 -14.59 33.60 0.56
C ASP A 121 -14.89 32.47 1.57
N VAL A 122 -13.93 32.10 2.40
CA VAL A 122 -14.16 31.16 3.50
C VAL A 122 -15.08 31.77 4.56
N GLU A 123 -15.94 30.95 5.16
CA GLU A 123 -16.91 31.36 6.18
C GLU A 123 -16.28 32.14 7.35
N ASP A 124 -15.07 31.79 7.76
CA ASP A 124 -14.33 32.50 8.82
C ASP A 124 -14.16 33.99 8.51
N ASN A 125 -14.01 34.38 7.24
CA ASN A 125 -13.87 35.78 6.85
C ASN A 125 -15.21 36.53 6.89
N PHE A 126 -16.35 35.82 6.86
CA PHE A 126 -17.69 36.41 7.04
C PHE A 126 -18.11 36.46 8.51
N ARG A 127 -17.52 35.65 9.39
CA ARG A 127 -17.95 35.55 10.79
C ARG A 127 -17.53 36.78 11.60
N MET A 128 -18.51 37.45 12.22
CA MET A 128 -18.33 38.52 13.19
C MET A 128 -19.15 38.21 14.43
N GLY A 129 -18.51 37.61 15.45
CA GLY A 129 -19.22 37.05 16.59
C GLY A 129 -20.03 35.82 16.17
N GLU A 130 -21.34 35.82 16.47
CA GLU A 130 -22.28 34.79 16.03
C GLU A 130 -22.90 35.07 14.65
N ASP A 131 -22.72 36.30 14.13
CA ASP A 131 -23.32 36.73 12.87
C ASP A 131 -22.39 36.50 11.67
N LEU A 132 -22.98 36.38 10.48
CA LEU A 132 -22.29 36.39 9.21
C LEU A 132 -22.49 37.76 8.53
N VAL A 133 -21.41 38.42 8.16
CA VAL A 133 -21.41 39.76 7.55
C VAL A 133 -20.43 39.79 6.37
N CYS A 134 -20.89 40.30 5.23
CA CYS A 134 -20.04 40.44 4.04
C CYS A 134 -18.99 41.55 4.27
N GLN A 135 -17.70 41.23 4.23
CA GLN A 135 -16.63 42.25 4.36
C GLN A 135 -16.61 43.26 3.21
N LYS A 136 -17.07 42.85 2.02
CA LYS A 136 -17.10 43.70 0.81
C LYS A 136 -18.19 44.79 0.85
N CYS A 137 -19.38 44.47 1.35
CA CYS A 137 -20.53 45.40 1.31
C CYS A 137 -21.16 45.67 2.69
N ARG A 138 -20.61 45.09 3.76
CA ARG A 138 -21.03 45.24 5.16
C ARG A 138 -22.46 44.79 5.46
N LYS A 139 -23.15 44.13 4.53
CA LYS A 139 -24.50 43.59 4.74
C LYS A 139 -24.46 42.25 5.49
N PRO A 140 -25.41 42.01 6.41
CA PRO A 140 -25.54 40.74 7.11
C PRO A 140 -26.08 39.64 6.19
N LEU A 141 -25.67 38.41 6.46
CA LEU A 141 -26.09 37.19 5.77
C LEU A 141 -26.95 36.39 6.76
N LYS A 142 -28.28 36.40 6.58
CA LYS A 142 -29.21 35.79 7.55
C LYS A 142 -29.77 34.46 7.07
N ALA A 143 -30.13 34.37 5.79
CA ALA A 143 -30.79 33.20 5.21
C ALA A 143 -29.99 32.58 4.07
N ILE A 144 -29.70 31.28 4.20
CA ILE A 144 -29.12 30.47 3.12
C ILE A 144 -30.12 30.39 1.96
N GLY A 145 -29.63 30.49 0.72
CA GLY A 145 -30.42 30.49 -0.50
C GLY A 145 -31.05 31.84 -0.86
N VAL A 146 -31.02 32.81 0.06
CA VAL A 146 -31.54 34.18 -0.15
C VAL A 146 -30.39 35.18 -0.09
N ASP A 147 -29.70 35.25 1.04
CA ASP A 147 -28.58 36.19 1.24
C ASP A 147 -27.26 35.58 0.77
N TYR A 148 -27.08 34.27 1.00
CA TYR A 148 -25.84 33.58 0.67
C TYR A 148 -26.06 32.11 0.35
N ARG A 149 -25.08 31.48 -0.29
CA ARG A 149 -25.02 30.02 -0.45
C ARG A 149 -23.66 29.48 -0.03
N LYS A 150 -23.61 28.17 0.25
CA LYS A 150 -22.37 27.46 0.57
C LYS A 150 -22.00 26.50 -0.56
N PRO A 151 -21.28 26.96 -1.61
CA PRO A 151 -21.05 26.17 -2.82
C PRO A 151 -20.08 24.99 -2.61
N GLY A 152 -19.34 24.95 -1.50
CA GLY A 152 -18.42 23.87 -1.20
C GLY A 152 -17.47 24.19 -0.07
N VAL A 153 -16.29 23.59 -0.12
CA VAL A 153 -15.19 23.79 0.84
C VAL A 153 -13.92 24.23 0.12
N LEU A 154 -13.16 25.12 0.74
CA LEU A 154 -11.82 25.50 0.30
C LEU A 154 -10.82 25.26 1.42
N PHE A 155 -9.56 25.18 1.04
CA PHE A 155 -8.44 25.31 1.95
C PHE A 155 -7.96 26.76 1.96
N LYS A 156 -7.49 27.23 3.12
CA LYS A 156 -6.82 28.51 3.28
C LYS A 156 -5.46 28.28 3.91
N CYS A 157 -4.42 28.85 3.31
CA CYS A 157 -3.10 28.84 3.92
C CYS A 157 -3.03 29.83 5.07
N LEU A 158 -2.60 29.41 6.25
CA LEU A 158 -2.47 30.30 7.41
C LEU A 158 -1.25 31.23 7.29
N ASP A 159 -0.25 30.88 6.47
CA ASP A 159 0.92 31.73 6.24
C ASP A 159 0.69 32.80 5.15
N CYS A 160 0.29 32.40 3.92
CA CYS A 160 0.09 33.35 2.82
C CYS A 160 -1.36 33.81 2.60
N GLN A 161 -2.32 33.30 3.39
CA GLN A 161 -3.75 33.62 3.31
C GLN A 161 -4.45 33.26 2.00
N ALA A 162 -3.75 32.67 1.03
CA ALA A 162 -4.32 32.26 -0.25
C ALA A 162 -5.39 31.16 -0.06
N PRO A 163 -6.61 31.34 -0.60
CA PRO A 163 -7.60 30.28 -0.70
C PRO A 163 -7.36 29.41 -1.95
N PHE A 164 -7.59 28.10 -1.84
CA PHE A 164 -7.46 27.17 -2.96
C PHE A 164 -8.33 25.92 -2.74
N PRO A 165 -8.84 25.29 -3.81
CA PRO A 165 -9.75 24.14 -3.69
C PRO A 165 -9.03 22.84 -3.35
N HIS A 166 -7.81 22.66 -3.86
CA HIS A 166 -7.05 21.43 -3.71
C HIS A 166 -5.62 21.72 -3.23
N PRO A 167 -5.21 21.24 -2.04
CA PRO A 167 -3.82 21.28 -1.62
C PRO A 167 -2.97 20.34 -2.46
N LYS A 168 -1.66 20.59 -2.50
CA LYS A 168 -0.70 19.62 -3.04
C LYS A 168 -0.52 18.48 -2.04
N ALA A 169 -0.71 17.25 -2.48
CA ALA A 169 -0.43 16.05 -1.71
C ALA A 169 1.07 15.72 -1.79
N MET A 170 1.74 15.63 -0.64
CA MET A 170 3.12 15.14 -0.54
C MET A 170 3.15 13.93 0.38
N TYR A 171 3.86 12.89 -0.04
CA TYR A 171 4.06 11.67 0.74
C TYR A 171 5.45 11.71 1.35
N THR A 172 5.53 11.37 2.64
CA THR A 172 6.80 11.16 3.33
C THR A 172 6.85 9.74 3.85
N CYS A 173 7.88 8.99 3.50
CA CYS A 173 8.07 7.63 4.02
C CYS A 173 8.76 7.63 5.39
N SER A 174 8.78 6.47 6.05
CA SER A 174 9.47 6.26 7.34
C SER A 174 10.96 6.64 7.35
N ASP A 175 11.61 6.62 6.18
CA ASP A 175 13.04 6.93 6.03
C ASP A 175 13.28 8.38 5.59
N GLY A 176 12.23 9.21 5.57
CA GLY A 176 12.33 10.65 5.29
C GLY A 176 12.29 11.05 3.82
N HIS A 177 12.26 10.11 2.87
CA HIS A 177 12.05 10.46 1.46
C HIS A 177 10.70 11.14 1.26
N MET A 178 10.70 12.21 0.45
CA MET A 178 9.52 13.01 0.11
C MET A 178 9.29 12.99 -1.39
N PHE A 179 8.05 12.81 -1.82
CA PHE A 179 7.65 12.73 -3.22
C PHE A 179 6.16 13.05 -3.37
N ASP A 180 5.72 13.37 -4.58
CA ASP A 180 4.30 13.64 -4.86
C ASP A 180 3.57 12.42 -5.45
N GLU A 181 2.30 12.59 -5.81
CA GLU A 181 1.48 11.52 -6.38
C GLU A 181 2.01 11.00 -7.73
N SER A 182 2.68 11.83 -8.53
CA SER A 182 3.22 11.43 -9.84
C SER A 182 4.39 10.46 -9.74
N GLU A 183 5.13 10.51 -8.62
CA GLU A 183 6.24 9.63 -8.31
C GLU A 183 5.81 8.40 -7.48
N LEU A 184 4.53 8.30 -7.10
CA LEU A 184 4.02 7.24 -6.23
C LEU A 184 4.20 5.87 -6.89
N ALA A 185 5.03 5.02 -6.28
CA ALA A 185 5.22 3.67 -6.74
C ALA A 185 4.15 2.72 -6.17
N VAL A 186 3.87 1.65 -6.92
CA VAL A 186 2.94 0.61 -6.48
C VAL A 186 3.65 -0.72 -6.23
N PHE A 187 3.12 -1.50 -5.29
CA PHE A 187 3.50 -2.87 -5.00
C PHE A 187 2.28 -3.77 -5.08
N GLN A 188 2.34 -4.73 -6.01
CA GLN A 188 1.28 -5.73 -6.18
C GLN A 188 1.50 -6.88 -5.21
N VAL A 189 0.56 -7.05 -4.28
CA VAL A 189 0.53 -8.15 -3.33
C VAL A 189 -0.24 -9.30 -3.96
N ARG A 190 0.32 -10.51 -3.85
CA ARG A 190 -0.23 -11.70 -4.50
C ARG A 190 -0.69 -12.74 -3.49
N ALA A 191 -1.75 -13.45 -3.79
CA ALA A 191 -2.04 -14.73 -3.17
C ALA A 191 -1.49 -15.85 -4.05
N TYR A 192 -1.07 -16.96 -3.44
CA TYR A 192 -0.43 -18.05 -4.16
C TYR A 192 -1.15 -19.37 -3.99
N ARG A 193 -1.18 -20.16 -5.07
CA ARG A 193 -1.65 -21.55 -5.09
C ARG A 193 -0.62 -22.45 -5.76
N PRO A 194 -0.58 -23.75 -5.43
CA PRO A 194 0.20 -24.72 -6.18
C PRO A 194 -0.20 -24.68 -7.66
N ASN A 195 0.79 -24.61 -8.55
CA ASN A 195 0.55 -24.66 -9.98
C ASN A 195 0.38 -26.13 -10.40
N PRO A 196 -0.78 -26.56 -10.94
CA PRO A 196 -0.97 -27.94 -11.39
C PRO A 196 0.06 -28.39 -12.43
N ALA A 197 0.50 -27.48 -13.31
CA ALA A 197 1.54 -27.78 -14.31
C ALA A 197 2.94 -27.94 -13.69
N GLY A 198 3.18 -27.32 -12.52
CA GLY A 198 4.44 -27.35 -11.79
C GLY A 198 4.67 -28.62 -10.95
N ARG A 199 3.76 -29.59 -10.96
CA ARG A 199 3.82 -30.78 -10.09
C ARG A 199 5.13 -31.55 -10.23
N VAL A 200 5.62 -31.77 -11.46
CA VAL A 200 6.88 -32.49 -11.71
C VAL A 200 8.09 -31.73 -11.13
N LEU A 201 8.05 -30.39 -11.14
CA LEU A 201 9.11 -29.56 -10.57
C LEU A 201 9.07 -29.57 -9.05
N LEU A 202 7.87 -29.52 -8.45
CA LEU A 202 7.66 -29.69 -7.02
C LEU A 202 8.24 -31.01 -6.51
N GLU A 203 7.98 -32.12 -7.22
CA GLU A 203 8.54 -33.43 -6.90
C GLU A 203 10.07 -33.42 -6.93
N LYS A 204 10.68 -32.85 -7.97
CA LYS A 204 12.14 -32.76 -8.11
C LYS A 204 12.81 -31.84 -7.09
N ALA A 205 12.13 -30.75 -6.71
CA ALA A 205 12.65 -29.76 -5.77
C ALA A 205 12.53 -30.24 -4.31
N THR A 206 11.57 -31.12 -4.02
CA THR A 206 11.34 -31.65 -2.67
C THR A 206 12.33 -32.77 -2.37
N ILE A 207 13.16 -32.59 -1.35
CA ILE A 207 14.08 -33.61 -0.87
C ILE A 207 13.28 -34.61 -0.03
N ASP A 208 13.17 -35.83 -0.55
CA ASP A 208 12.68 -36.97 0.18
C ASP A 208 13.83 -37.63 0.96
N LEU A 209 13.69 -37.69 2.29
CA LEU A 209 14.67 -38.29 3.18
C LEU A 209 14.21 -39.66 3.71
N GLU A 210 12.95 -40.06 3.47
CA GLU A 210 12.44 -41.37 3.88
C GLU A 210 13.29 -42.54 3.36
N PRO A 211 13.77 -42.53 2.10
CA PRO A 211 14.62 -43.61 1.59
C PRO A 211 15.95 -43.73 2.34
N VAL A 212 16.49 -42.62 2.87
CA VAL A 212 17.78 -42.60 3.55
C VAL A 212 17.63 -43.05 5.01
N LEU A 213 16.55 -42.65 5.67
CA LEU A 213 16.25 -43.05 7.05
C LEU A 213 15.91 -44.54 7.15
N GLY A 214 15.22 -45.12 6.16
CA GLY A 214 14.95 -46.56 6.10
C GLY A 214 16.21 -47.42 5.94
N VAL A 215 17.26 -46.88 5.32
CA VAL A 215 18.58 -47.56 5.19
C VAL A 215 19.39 -47.48 6.49
N LEU A 216 19.23 -46.39 7.27
CA LEU A 216 19.91 -46.21 8.55
C LEU A 216 19.20 -46.94 9.71
N ALA A 217 17.88 -47.15 9.63
CA ALA A 217 17.10 -47.90 10.62
C ALA A 217 17.21 -49.44 10.46
N ASN A 218 17.75 -49.92 9.33
CA ASN A 218 17.99 -51.34 9.03
C ASN A 218 19.48 -51.74 9.18
N ARG A 219 20.26 -50.97 9.94
CA ARG A 219 21.62 -51.31 10.41
C ARG A 219 21.62 -51.39 11.92
#